data_AF-A0A949MCD0-F1
#
_entry.id   AF-A0A949MCD0-F1
#
_cell.length_a   1.000
_cell.length_b   1.000
_cell.length_c   1.000
_cell.angle_alpha   90.00
_cell.angle_beta   90.00
_cell.angle_gamma   90.00
#
_symmetry.space_group_name_H-M   'P 1'
#
loop_
_entity.id
_entity.type
_entity.pdbx_description
1 polymer ?
#
loop_
_entity_poly.entity_id
_entity_poly.type
_entity_poly.pdbx_seq_one_letter_code
_entity_poly.pdbx_strand_id
1 'polypeptide(L)'
;MILEVVKYGDPVLRQKGARIATMTPEIERLIADMFETMQASHGIGLAAQQVGRALQLTVIDVRGVTDRPSTVEVGGKAGSVEDFMPLVLINPEIQAVGEPAIGPEGCLSFPQIYADISRPAFVDARALDKEMKPIEFRAGGLLSRAVQHEVDHLLGILFIDRMSKAKKR
;
A
#
# COMPACT_ATOMS: atom_id res chain seq x y z
N MET A 1 -17.17 6.60 -6.62
CA MET A 1 -16.93 8.05 -6.76
C MET A 1 -15.47 8.36 -6.51
N ILE A 2 -14.92 9.37 -7.19
CA ILE A 2 -13.56 9.85 -6.91
C ILE A 2 -13.56 10.62 -5.58
N LEU A 3 -12.71 10.19 -4.65
CA LEU A 3 -12.48 10.81 -3.34
C LEU A 3 -11.37 11.85 -3.44
N GLU A 4 -11.42 12.86 -2.56
CA GLU A 4 -10.32 13.80 -2.42
C GLU A 4 -9.12 13.12 -1.73
N VAL A 5 -7.96 13.18 -2.39
CA VAL A 5 -6.71 12.69 -1.80
C VAL A 5 -6.07 13.78 -0.96
N VAL A 6 -6.07 13.60 0.37
CA VAL A 6 -5.49 14.55 1.33
C VAL A 6 -3.98 14.68 1.11
N LYS A 7 -3.47 15.90 1.32
CA LYS A 7 -2.06 16.25 1.12
C LYS A 7 -1.31 16.36 2.44
N TYR A 8 0.01 16.32 2.36
CA TYR A 8 0.88 16.52 3.52
C TYR A 8 0.49 17.76 4.32
N GLY A 9 0.46 17.62 5.65
CA GLY A 9 -0.05 18.61 6.58
C GLY A 9 -1.39 18.22 7.19
N ASP A 10 -2.18 17.37 6.52
CA ASP A 10 -3.40 16.83 7.11
C ASP A 10 -3.07 15.86 8.26
N PRO A 11 -3.64 16.05 9.46
CA PRO A 11 -3.36 15.20 10.62
C PRO A 11 -3.76 13.74 10.41
N VAL A 12 -4.72 13.43 9.53
CA VAL A 12 -5.16 12.04 9.28
C VAL A 12 -4.04 11.16 8.75
N LEU A 13 -3.10 11.74 8.00
CA LEU A 13 -1.93 11.02 7.45
C LEU A 13 -0.97 10.53 8.54
N ARG A 14 -1.10 11.04 9.76
CA ARG A 14 -0.32 10.63 10.94
C ARG A 14 -1.10 9.72 11.90
N GLN A 15 -2.37 9.43 11.60
CA GLN A 15 -3.21 8.62 12.47
C GLN A 15 -3.04 7.12 12.16
N LYS A 16 -2.76 6.35 13.21
CA LYS A 16 -2.83 4.89 13.13
C LYS A 16 -4.27 4.47 12.87
N GLY A 17 -4.48 3.66 11.84
CA GLY A 17 -5.83 3.26 11.44
C GLY A 17 -6.50 2.34 12.45
N ALA A 18 -7.80 2.47 12.63
CA ALA A 18 -8.61 1.53 13.40
C ALA A 18 -8.78 0.20 12.65
N ARG A 19 -8.76 -0.92 13.38
CA ARG A 19 -8.99 -2.25 12.79
C ARG A 19 -10.44 -2.39 12.32
N ILE A 20 -10.62 -3.10 11.22
CA ILE A 20 -11.94 -3.44 10.68
C ILE A 20 -12.33 -4.84 11.18
N ALA A 21 -13.39 -4.92 11.97
CA ALA A 21 -13.87 -6.20 12.52
C ALA A 21 -14.81 -6.95 11.58
N THR A 22 -15.63 -6.22 10.83
CA THR A 22 -16.67 -6.77 9.95
C THR A 22 -16.75 -5.95 8.67
N MET A 23 -17.01 -6.62 7.55
CA MET A 23 -17.34 -5.91 6.32
C MET A 23 -18.73 -5.26 6.46
N THR A 24 -18.80 -3.98 6.16
CA THR A 24 -20.04 -3.18 6.18
C THR A 24 -20.26 -2.58 4.80
N PRO A 25 -21.51 -2.26 4.42
CA PRO A 25 -21.77 -1.59 3.15
C PRO A 25 -20.96 -0.29 2.97
N GLU A 26 -20.66 0.41 4.05
CA GLU A 26 -19.82 1.61 4.04
C GLU A 26 -18.37 1.30 3.64
N ILE A 27 -17.80 0.20 4.14
CA ILE A 27 -16.43 -0.22 3.83
C ILE A 27 -16.36 -0.78 2.40
N GLU A 28 -17.36 -1.53 1.96
CA GLU A 28 -17.44 -2.01 0.56
C GLU A 28 -17.43 -0.85 -0.43
N ARG A 29 -18.27 0.18 -0.16
CA ARG A 29 -18.30 1.41 -0.95
C ARG A 29 -16.95 2.14 -0.91
N LEU A 30 -16.35 2.26 0.28
CA LEU A 30 -15.04 2.88 0.43
C LEU A 30 -13.96 2.16 -0.40
N ILE A 31 -13.92 0.83 -0.40
CA ILE A 31 -12.97 0.06 -1.21
C ILE A 31 -13.15 0.37 -2.70
N ALA A 32 -14.40 0.37 -3.19
CA ALA A 32 -14.70 0.69 -4.59
C ALA A 32 -14.26 2.12 -4.95
N ASP A 33 -14.59 3.09 -4.09
CA ASP A 33 -14.22 4.50 -4.27
C ASP A 33 -12.70 4.70 -4.22
N MET A 34 -11.99 3.96 -3.36
CA MET A 34 -10.52 4.00 -3.28
C MET A 34 -9.87 3.48 -4.56
N PHE A 35 -10.38 2.38 -5.16
CA PHE A 35 -9.89 1.92 -6.45
C PHE A 35 -10.13 2.94 -7.56
N GLU A 36 -11.34 3.49 -7.64
CA GLU A 36 -11.67 4.53 -8.63
C GLU A 36 -10.75 5.75 -8.49
N THR A 37 -10.52 6.20 -7.25
CA THR A 37 -9.63 7.33 -6.91
C THR A 37 -8.17 7.04 -7.26
N MET A 38 -7.68 5.85 -6.92
CA MET A 38 -6.32 5.40 -7.21
C MET A 38 -6.07 5.42 -8.72
N GLN A 39 -6.98 4.84 -9.50
CA GLN A 39 -6.87 4.79 -10.95
C GLN A 39 -6.97 6.17 -11.59
N ALA A 40 -7.93 7.01 -11.17
CA ALA A 40 -8.05 8.39 -11.67
C ALA A 40 -6.79 9.23 -11.39
N SER A 41 -6.07 8.91 -10.31
CA SER A 41 -4.82 9.57 -9.92
C SER A 41 -3.56 8.90 -10.51
N HIS A 42 -3.70 7.88 -11.36
CA HIS A 42 -2.61 7.07 -11.90
C HIS A 42 -1.69 6.49 -10.81
N GLY A 43 -2.26 6.17 -9.65
CA GLY A 43 -1.57 5.51 -8.55
C GLY A 43 -1.57 3.98 -8.70
N ILE A 44 -0.68 3.32 -7.97
CA ILE A 44 -0.59 1.85 -7.90
C ILE A 44 -0.95 1.29 -6.51
N GLY A 45 -1.19 2.19 -5.56
CA GLY A 45 -1.58 1.91 -4.19
C GLY A 45 -2.30 3.13 -3.61
N LEU A 46 -3.23 2.89 -2.69
CA LEU A 46 -3.93 3.94 -1.96
C LEU A 46 -4.41 3.44 -0.59
N ALA A 47 -3.90 4.05 0.47
CA ALA A 47 -4.32 3.80 1.84
C ALA A 47 -5.53 4.65 2.26
N ALA A 48 -6.36 4.15 3.18
CA ALA A 48 -7.56 4.84 3.63
C ALA A 48 -7.27 6.23 4.25
N GLN A 49 -6.12 6.40 4.89
CA GLN A 49 -5.64 7.69 5.43
C GLN A 49 -5.61 8.76 4.35
N GLN A 50 -5.20 8.38 3.13
CA GLN A 50 -5.06 9.31 2.02
C GLN A 50 -6.40 9.83 1.51
N VAL A 51 -7.52 9.21 1.89
CA VAL A 51 -8.89 9.70 1.61
C VAL A 51 -9.62 10.12 2.89
N GLY A 52 -8.86 10.49 3.93
CA GLY A 52 -9.41 11.03 5.16
C GLY A 52 -10.08 9.99 6.06
N ARG A 53 -9.66 8.71 6.00
CA ARG A 53 -10.19 7.63 6.84
C ARG A 53 -9.05 6.88 7.52
N ALA A 54 -8.85 7.10 8.81
CA ALA A 54 -7.86 6.35 9.59
C ALA A 54 -8.36 4.92 9.89
N LEU A 55 -8.31 4.04 8.89
CA LEU A 55 -8.66 2.62 8.98
C LEU A 55 -7.47 1.75 8.56
N GLN A 56 -7.43 0.51 9.04
CA GLN A 56 -6.47 -0.50 8.57
C GLN A 56 -6.94 -1.09 7.23
N LEU A 57 -6.94 -0.28 6.18
CA LEU A 57 -7.41 -0.64 4.85
C LEU A 57 -6.54 0.03 3.78
N THR A 58 -6.08 -0.76 2.81
CA THR A 58 -5.45 -0.25 1.60
C THR A 58 -5.83 -1.06 0.38
N VAL A 59 -5.77 -0.42 -0.78
CA VAL A 59 -5.92 -1.05 -2.11
C VAL A 59 -4.63 -0.93 -2.90
N ILE A 60 -4.32 -1.93 -3.72
CA ILE A 60 -3.08 -2.01 -4.53
C ILE A 60 -3.41 -2.61 -5.91
N ASP A 61 -2.86 -2.03 -6.97
CA ASP A 61 -2.86 -2.62 -8.31
C ASP A 61 -1.59 -2.23 -9.07
N VAL A 62 -0.70 -3.20 -9.28
CA VAL A 62 0.59 -2.98 -9.94
C VAL A 62 0.62 -3.50 -11.38
N ARG A 63 -0.47 -4.05 -11.91
CA ARG A 63 -0.52 -4.68 -13.25
C ARG A 63 -0.17 -3.71 -14.38
N GLY A 64 -0.41 -2.41 -14.19
CA GLY A 64 -0.11 -1.37 -15.17
C GLY A 64 1.37 -0.98 -15.27
N VAL A 65 2.26 -1.54 -14.43
CA VAL A 65 3.67 -1.17 -14.38
C VAL A 65 4.54 -2.30 -14.95
N THR A 66 5.11 -2.08 -16.13
CA THR A 66 5.86 -3.10 -16.88
C THR A 66 7.38 -2.96 -16.77
N ASP A 67 7.88 -1.80 -16.37
CA ASP A 67 9.31 -1.48 -16.25
C ASP A 67 9.92 -1.86 -14.88
N ARG A 68 9.06 -2.21 -13.91
CA ARG A 68 9.45 -2.58 -12.54
C ARG A 68 8.73 -3.87 -12.13
N PRO A 69 9.38 -5.04 -12.27
CA PRO A 69 8.72 -6.32 -12.09
C PRO A 69 8.27 -6.52 -10.63
N SER A 70 7.15 -7.22 -10.49
CA SER A 70 6.60 -7.68 -9.22
C SER A 70 6.58 -9.20 -9.19
N THR A 71 6.74 -9.79 -8.01
CA THR A 71 6.52 -11.21 -7.80
C THR A 71 5.56 -11.43 -6.64
N VAL A 72 4.80 -12.52 -6.72
CA VAL A 72 3.94 -12.99 -5.64
C VAL A 72 4.13 -14.49 -5.47
N GLU A 73 4.20 -14.95 -4.22
CA GLU A 73 4.16 -16.37 -3.89
C GLU A 73 3.04 -16.63 -2.88
N VAL A 74 2.24 -17.65 -3.11
CA VAL A 74 1.14 -18.06 -2.24
C VAL A 74 1.37 -19.51 -1.83
N GLY A 75 1.39 -19.78 -0.52
CA GLY A 75 1.69 -21.12 0.00
C GLY A 75 3.05 -21.68 -0.47
N GLY A 76 4.06 -20.81 -0.64
CA GLY A 76 5.40 -21.16 -1.10
C GLY A 76 5.51 -21.50 -2.59
N LYS A 77 4.49 -21.21 -3.39
CA LYS A 77 4.50 -21.39 -4.85
C LYS A 77 4.40 -20.05 -5.55
N ALA A 78 5.17 -19.86 -6.62
CA ALA A 78 5.05 -18.69 -7.47
C ALA A 78 3.62 -18.56 -8.01
N GLY A 79 3.04 -17.37 -7.86
CA GLY A 79 1.76 -16.98 -8.42
C GLY A 79 1.92 -15.93 -9.53
N SER A 80 0.84 -15.70 -10.28
CA SER A 80 0.76 -14.59 -11.23
C SER A 80 0.30 -13.32 -10.53
N VAL A 81 0.94 -12.19 -10.83
CA VAL A 81 0.53 -10.87 -10.34
C VAL A 81 -0.80 -10.47 -10.96
N GLU A 82 -1.05 -10.86 -12.21
CA GLU A 82 -2.27 -10.59 -12.94
C GLU A 82 -3.49 -11.24 -12.28
N ASP A 83 -3.34 -12.50 -11.84
CA ASP A 83 -4.39 -13.27 -11.14
C ASP A 83 -4.59 -12.81 -9.69
N PHE A 84 -3.55 -12.24 -9.06
CA PHE A 84 -3.60 -11.79 -7.67
C PHE A 84 -4.13 -10.36 -7.48
N MET A 85 -4.44 -9.67 -8.58
CA MET A 85 -4.80 -8.26 -8.59
C MET A 85 -6.20 -8.02 -9.18
N PRO A 86 -6.91 -6.96 -8.77
CA PRO A 86 -6.50 -5.95 -7.81
C PRO A 86 -6.55 -6.45 -6.36
N LEU A 87 -5.67 -5.94 -5.51
CA LEU A 87 -5.47 -6.42 -4.15
C LEU A 87 -6.10 -5.47 -3.13
N VAL A 88 -6.84 -6.04 -2.17
CA VAL A 88 -7.37 -5.34 -0.99
C VAL A 88 -6.71 -5.95 0.24
N LEU A 89 -6.13 -5.11 1.08
CA LEU A 89 -5.52 -5.53 2.34
C LEU A 89 -6.23 -4.87 3.51
N ILE A 90 -6.93 -5.67 4.30
CA ILE A 90 -7.60 -5.27 5.53
C ILE A 90 -6.82 -5.83 6.72
N ASN A 91 -6.55 -4.97 7.72
CA ASN A 91 -5.76 -5.31 8.90
C ASN A 91 -4.41 -6.01 8.59
N PRO A 92 -3.60 -5.51 7.63
CA PRO A 92 -2.39 -6.20 7.24
C PRO A 92 -1.32 -6.21 8.33
N GLU A 93 -0.60 -7.31 8.39
CA GLU A 93 0.62 -7.51 9.17
C GLU A 93 1.71 -7.99 8.22
N ILE A 94 2.88 -7.36 8.25
CA ILE A 94 3.99 -7.66 7.32
C ILE A 94 5.27 -7.97 8.07
N GLN A 95 6.05 -8.89 7.51
CA GLN A 95 7.38 -9.25 7.98
C GLN A 95 8.39 -9.04 6.86
N ALA A 96 9.45 -8.27 7.13
CA ALA A 96 10.55 -8.05 6.20
C ALA A 96 11.35 -9.33 5.97
N VAL A 97 11.69 -9.61 4.72
CA VAL A 97 12.48 -10.77 4.32
C VAL A 97 13.59 -10.36 3.36
N GLY A 98 14.81 -10.81 3.64
CA GLY A 98 15.99 -10.56 2.81
C GLY A 98 16.57 -9.16 2.96
N GLU A 99 17.58 -8.88 2.14
CA GLU A 99 18.29 -7.60 2.15
C GLU A 99 17.42 -6.46 1.58
N PRO A 100 17.61 -5.21 2.05
CA PRO A 100 16.94 -4.07 1.48
C PRO A 100 17.37 -3.76 0.04
N ALA A 101 16.42 -3.33 -0.79
CA ALA A 101 16.64 -2.76 -2.10
C ALA A 101 16.27 -1.27 -2.10
N ILE A 102 17.15 -0.45 -2.67
CA ILE A 102 16.89 0.97 -2.92
C ILE A 102 16.07 1.10 -4.20
N GLY A 103 15.05 1.95 -4.19
CA GLY A 103 14.27 2.24 -5.38
C GLY A 103 13.37 3.46 -5.21
N PRO A 104 12.86 3.99 -6.33
CA PRO A 104 12.10 5.23 -6.34
C PRO A 104 10.69 5.05 -5.77
N GLU A 105 10.26 6.02 -4.96
CA GLU A 105 8.89 6.15 -4.48
C GLU A 105 8.37 7.56 -4.76
N GLY A 106 7.08 7.63 -5.02
CA GLY A 106 6.26 8.84 -4.94
C GLY A 106 5.00 8.51 -4.14
N CYS A 107 4.23 9.53 -3.76
CA CYS A 107 3.00 9.35 -2.99
C CYS A 107 1.95 10.37 -3.46
N LEU A 108 0.69 9.95 -3.60
CA LEU A 108 -0.40 10.84 -4.02
C LEU A 108 -0.68 11.97 -3.02
N SER A 109 -0.28 11.80 -1.75
CA SER A 109 -0.33 12.82 -0.70
C SER A 109 0.86 13.80 -0.73
N PHE A 110 1.87 13.53 -1.56
CA PHE A 110 3.06 14.37 -1.78
C PHE A 110 3.28 14.57 -3.29
N PRO A 111 2.41 15.33 -3.96
CA PRO A 111 2.48 15.49 -5.41
C PRO A 111 3.85 16.05 -5.82
N GLN A 112 4.43 15.49 -6.88
CA GLN A 112 5.72 15.87 -7.47
C GLN A 112 6.96 15.60 -6.60
N ILE A 113 6.81 14.99 -5.43
CA ILE A 113 7.96 14.60 -4.60
C ILE A 113 8.25 13.12 -4.83
N TYR A 114 9.49 12.86 -5.23
CA TYR A 114 10.02 11.52 -5.43
C TYR A 114 11.34 11.37 -4.71
N ALA A 115 11.57 10.19 -4.12
CA ALA A 115 12.83 9.89 -3.46
C ALA A 115 13.16 8.40 -3.58
N ASP A 116 14.46 8.10 -3.55
CA ASP A 116 14.93 6.73 -3.39
C ASP A 116 14.81 6.31 -1.92
N ILE A 117 14.03 5.26 -1.69
CA ILE A 117 13.78 4.70 -0.36
C ILE A 117 14.33 3.29 -0.29
N SER A 118 15.08 3.01 0.78
CA SER A 118 15.53 1.65 1.09
C SER A 118 14.39 0.87 1.74
N ARG A 119 13.98 -0.24 1.11
CA ARG A 119 12.95 -1.15 1.64
C ARG A 119 13.40 -2.60 1.51
N PRO A 120 13.10 -3.49 2.47
CA PRO A 120 13.19 -4.93 2.28
C PRO A 120 12.74 -5.38 0.88
N ALA A 121 13.57 -6.18 0.21
CA ALA A 121 13.26 -6.64 -1.16
C ALA A 121 12.00 -7.51 -1.20
N PHE A 122 11.73 -8.24 -0.12
CA PHE A 122 10.55 -9.07 0.04
C PHE A 122 9.82 -8.78 1.35
N VAL A 123 8.51 -9.03 1.36
CA VAL A 123 7.70 -9.07 2.57
C VAL A 123 6.79 -10.27 2.56
N ASP A 124 6.70 -10.95 3.71
CA ASP A 124 5.62 -11.88 3.99
C ASP A 124 4.47 -11.09 4.60
N ALA A 125 3.31 -11.10 3.94
CA ALA A 125 2.14 -10.34 4.33
C ALA A 125 1.01 -11.29 4.73
N ARG A 126 0.31 -10.94 5.82
CA ARG A 126 -0.95 -11.54 6.26
C ARG A 126 -2.00 -10.44 6.35
N ALA A 127 -3.17 -10.66 5.79
CA ALA A 127 -4.27 -9.71 5.84
C ALA A 127 -5.62 -10.43 5.70
N LEU A 128 -6.71 -9.65 5.76
CA LEU A 128 -8.01 -10.07 5.26
C LEU A 128 -8.24 -9.45 3.87
N ASP A 129 -8.90 -10.19 2.98
CA ASP A 129 -9.38 -9.69 1.69
C ASP A 129 -10.73 -8.96 1.82
N LYS A 130 -11.30 -8.52 0.68
CA LYS A 130 -12.59 -7.83 0.65
C LYS A 130 -13.77 -8.72 1.07
N GLU A 131 -13.62 -10.04 1.02
CA GLU A 131 -14.57 -11.02 1.55
C GLU A 131 -14.33 -11.33 3.04
N MET A 132 -13.42 -10.61 3.71
CA MET A 132 -12.96 -10.85 5.08
C MET A 132 -12.32 -12.22 5.29
N LYS A 133 -11.78 -12.84 4.23
CA LYS A 133 -11.06 -14.11 4.30
C LYS A 133 -9.57 -13.87 4.51
N PRO A 134 -8.89 -14.69 5.32
CA PRO A 134 -7.44 -14.59 5.48
C PRO A 134 -6.73 -14.83 4.15
N ILE A 135 -5.76 -13.97 3.87
CA ILE A 135 -4.81 -14.13 2.77
C ILE A 135 -3.39 -14.03 3.33
N GLU A 136 -2.52 -14.93 2.87
CA GLU A 136 -1.09 -14.93 3.19
C GLU A 136 -0.29 -15.09 1.91
N PHE A 137 0.68 -14.21 1.71
CA PHE A 137 1.50 -14.21 0.51
C PHE A 137 2.86 -13.58 0.76
N ARG A 138 3.85 -13.97 -0.03
CA ARG A 138 5.12 -13.24 -0.15
C ARG A 138 5.04 -12.33 -1.36
N ALA A 139 5.39 -11.07 -1.17
CA ALA A 139 5.55 -10.11 -2.25
C ALA A 139 7.04 -9.81 -2.48
N GLY A 140 7.43 -9.66 -3.74
CA GLY A 140 8.75 -9.19 -4.17
C GLY A 140 8.66 -8.03 -5.15
N GLY A 141 9.79 -7.34 -5.36
CA GLY A 141 9.91 -6.27 -6.35
C GLY A 141 9.01 -5.06 -6.05
N LEU A 142 8.33 -4.54 -7.07
CA LEU A 142 7.46 -3.38 -6.91
C LEU A 142 6.28 -3.66 -5.97
N LEU A 143 5.68 -4.85 -6.02
CA LEU A 143 4.59 -5.23 -5.12
C LEU A 143 5.04 -5.21 -3.65
N SER A 144 6.22 -5.74 -3.33
CA SER A 144 6.78 -5.68 -1.97
C SER A 144 6.89 -4.23 -1.48
N ARG A 145 7.38 -3.33 -2.34
CA ARG A 145 7.52 -1.91 -2.03
C ARG A 145 6.16 -1.24 -1.82
N ALA A 146 5.19 -1.49 -2.70
CA ALA A 146 3.84 -0.96 -2.59
C ALA A 146 3.17 -1.40 -1.28
N VAL A 147 3.21 -2.71 -0.97
CA VAL A 147 2.67 -3.24 0.30
C VAL A 147 3.28 -2.53 1.50
N GLN A 148 4.61 -2.38 1.54
CA GLN A 148 5.28 -1.69 2.64
C GLN A 148 4.90 -0.20 2.72
N HIS A 149 4.80 0.48 1.58
CA HIS A 149 4.41 1.89 1.51
C HIS A 149 2.99 2.11 2.04
N GLU A 150 2.05 1.30 1.60
CA GLU A 150 0.68 1.44 2.03
C GLU A 150 0.49 1.05 3.49
N VAL A 151 1.17 -0.01 3.97
CA VAL A 151 1.13 -0.40 5.39
C VAL A 151 1.72 0.69 6.29
N ASP A 152 2.75 1.41 5.84
CA ASP A 152 3.25 2.58 6.58
C ASP A 152 2.17 3.65 6.77
N HIS A 153 1.40 3.95 5.72
CA HIS A 153 0.26 4.87 5.84
C HIS A 153 -0.73 4.41 6.90
N LEU A 154 -1.01 3.09 6.96
CA LEU A 154 -1.90 2.53 7.99
C LEU A 154 -1.39 2.74 9.42
N LEU A 155 -0.08 2.98 9.58
CA LEU A 155 0.60 3.24 10.85
C LEU A 155 0.91 4.72 11.08
N GLY A 156 0.51 5.62 10.17
CA GLY A 156 0.83 7.05 10.25
C GLY A 156 2.27 7.41 9.89
N ILE A 157 2.98 6.47 9.24
CA ILE A 157 4.35 6.62 8.76
C ILE A 157 4.28 7.04 7.28
N LEU A 158 5.09 8.02 6.88
CA LEU A 158 5.14 8.53 5.52
C LEU A 158 6.52 8.22 4.92
N PHE A 159 6.61 8.05 3.60
CA PHE A 159 7.89 7.71 2.96
C PHE A 159 9.00 8.75 3.25
N ILE A 160 8.64 10.02 3.49
CA ILE A 160 9.58 11.07 3.90
C ILE A 160 10.25 10.79 5.24
N ASP A 161 9.64 10.01 6.14
CA ASP A 161 10.23 9.62 7.41
C ASP A 161 11.31 8.53 7.21
N ARG A 162 11.25 7.82 6.07
CA ARG A 162 12.21 6.79 5.66
C ARG A 162 13.30 7.33 4.75
N MET A 163 13.22 8.58 4.30
CA MET A 163 14.33 9.24 3.62
C MET A 163 15.53 9.30 4.57
N SER A 164 16.68 8.83 4.12
CA SER A 164 17.88 8.86 4.95
C SER A 164 18.19 10.31 5.35
N LYS A 165 18.55 10.53 6.62
CA LYS A 165 19.01 11.84 7.11
C LYS A 165 20.27 12.35 6.37
N ALA A 166 20.90 11.52 5.53
CA ALA A 166 22.19 11.75 4.88
C ALA A 166 22.14 12.58 3.57
N LYS A 167 20.99 13.15 3.20
CA LYS A 167 20.90 14.19 2.14
C LYS A 167 20.44 15.57 2.64
N LYS A 168 20.52 15.83 3.94
CA LYS A 168 20.54 17.19 4.49
C LYS A 168 21.99 17.64 4.61
N ARG A 169 22.59 18.06 3.51
CA ARG A 169 23.77 18.93 3.48
C ARG A 169 23.47 20.09 2.55
#